data_AF-A0A529HH22-F1
#
_entry.id   AF-A0A529HH22-F1
#
_cell.length_a   1.000
_cell.length_b   1.000
_cell.length_c   1.000
_cell.angle_alpha   90.00
_cell.angle_beta   90.00
_cell.angle_gamma   90.00
#
_symmetry.space_group_name_H-M   'P 1'
#
loop_
_entity.id
_entity.type
_entity.pdbx_description
1 polymer ?
#
loop_
_entity_poly.entity_id
_entity_poly.type
_entity_poly.pdbx_seq_one_letter_code
_entity_poly.pdbx_strand_id
1 'polypeptide(L)' 'WVSPDHVGINQGPIALMIENYRSDFLWRLMRRVPAIATGLRRAGFSGGWL' A
#
# COMPACT_ATOMS: atom_id res chain seq x y z
N TRP A 1 -26.18 -13.27 -9.72
CA TRP A 1 -25.74 -12.31 -10.75
C TRP A 1 -24.22 -12.23 -10.68
N VAL A 2 -23.53 -12.35 -11.81
CA VAL A 2 -22.08 -12.21 -11.90
C VAL A 2 -21.79 -10.99 -12.77
N SER A 3 -20.99 -10.05 -12.26
CA SER A 3 -20.60 -8.88 -13.04
C SER A 3 -19.61 -9.30 -14.14
N PRO A 4 -19.80 -8.88 -15.40
CA PRO A 4 -18.80 -9.10 -16.45
C PRO A 4 -17.61 -8.13 -16.37
N ASP A 5 -17.75 -7.04 -15.59
CA ASP A 5 -16.80 -5.94 -15.61
C ASP A 5 -15.55 -6.19 -14.77
N HIS A 6 -14.41 -5.77 -15.31
CA HIS A 6 -13.14 -5.70 -14.60
C HIS A 6 -12.78 -4.24 -14.37
N VAL A 7 -12.89 -3.81 -13.11
CA VAL A 7 -12.62 -2.44 -12.72
C VAL A 7 -11.23 -2.34 -12.10
N GLY A 8 -10.38 -1.47 -12.65
CA GLY A 8 -8.98 -1.34 -12.22
C GLY A 8 -8.81 -1.00 -10.74
N ILE A 9 -9.65 -0.14 -10.17
CA ILE A 9 -9.62 0.18 -8.73
C ILE A 9 -10.01 -1.02 -7.85
N ASN A 10 -10.68 -2.03 -8.39
CA ASN A 10 -11.02 -3.25 -7.67
C ASN A 10 -9.90 -4.29 -7.82
N GLN A 11 -9.42 -4.50 -9.03
CA GLN A 11 -8.43 -5.55 -9.34
C GLN A 11 -7.00 -5.17 -8.94
N GLY A 12 -6.65 -3.90 -9.08
CA GLY A 12 -5.32 -3.38 -8.73
C GLY A 12 -4.97 -3.68 -7.27
N PRO A 13 -5.79 -3.26 -6.28
CA PRO A 13 -5.53 -3.56 -4.88
C PRO A 13 -5.40 -5.05 -4.58
N ILE A 14 -6.13 -5.94 -5.28
CA ILE A 14 -5.98 -7.39 -5.07
C ILE A 14 -4.54 -7.84 -5.34
N ALA A 15 -3.99 -7.49 -6.51
CA ALA A 15 -2.63 -7.85 -6.87
C ALA A 15 -1.60 -7.18 -5.95
N LEU A 16 -1.78 -5.88 -5.67
CA LEU A 16 -0.86 -5.10 -4.83
C LEU A 16 -0.82 -5.66 -3.39
N MET A 17 -1.97 -6.06 -2.84
CA MET A 17 -2.05 -6.57 -1.47
C MET A 17 -1.55 -8.01 -1.35
N ILE A 18 -1.72 -8.84 -2.38
CA ILE A 18 -1.08 -10.16 -2.45
C ILE A 18 0.45 -10.00 -2.37
N GLU A 19 1.03 -9.06 -3.12
CA GLU A 19 2.48 -8.86 -3.11
C GLU A 19 2.98 -8.27 -1.78
N ASN A 20 2.22 -7.35 -1.18
CA ASN A 20 2.54 -6.87 0.17
C ASN A 20 2.50 -7.98 1.21
N TYR A 21 1.54 -8.90 1.14
CA TYR A 21 1.51 -10.06 2.03
C TYR A 21 2.73 -10.97 1.83
N ARG A 22 3.15 -11.21 0.59
CA ARG A 22 4.24 -12.14 0.26
C ARG A 22 5.62 -11.61 0.62
N SER A 23 5.91 -10.36 0.31
CA SER A 23 7.28 -9.82 0.39
C SER A 23 7.36 -8.41 0.95
N ASP A 24 6.23 -7.83 1.31
CA ASP A 24 6.15 -6.46 1.81
C ASP A 24 6.67 -5.42 0.80
N PHE A 25 6.69 -5.74 -0.50
CA PHE A 25 7.41 -4.96 -1.51
C PHE A 25 6.94 -3.51 -1.60
N LEU A 26 5.64 -3.26 -1.75
CA LEU A 26 5.14 -1.89 -1.94
C LEU A 26 5.25 -1.10 -0.64
N TRP A 27 4.96 -1.69 0.52
CA TRP A 27 5.16 -0.97 1.78
C TRP A 27 6.65 -0.68 2.02
N ARG A 28 7.57 -1.60 1.72
CA ARG A 28 9.03 -1.33 1.76
C ARG A 28 9.43 -0.22 0.81
N LEU A 29 8.87 -0.20 -0.40
CA LEU A 29 9.10 0.87 -1.37
C LEU A 29 8.60 2.22 -0.83
N MET A 30 7.37 2.27 -0.31
CA MET A 30 6.78 3.49 0.24
C MET A 30 7.55 4.04 1.45
N ARG A 31 8.03 3.16 2.34
CA ARG A 31 8.86 3.56 3.49
C ARG A 31 10.17 4.22 3.09
N ARG A 32 10.70 3.91 1.90
CA ARG A 32 11.92 4.54 1.36
C ARG A 32 11.68 5.94 0.79
N VAL A 33 10.42 6.37 0.62
CA VAL A 33 10.09 7.70 0.12
C VAL A 33 10.09 8.70 1.28
N PRO A 34 11.06 9.64 1.35
CA PRO A 34 11.20 10.52 2.51
C PRO A 34 9.99 11.42 2.74
N ALA A 35 9.31 11.84 1.66
CA ALA A 35 8.10 12.64 1.75
C ALA A 35 6.96 11.92 2.49
N ILE A 36 6.78 10.61 2.25
CA ILE A 36 5.74 9.80 2.91
C ILE A 36 6.07 9.66 4.40
N ALA A 37 7.29 9.24 4.73
CA ALA A 37 7.70 9.05 6.12
C ALA A 37 7.65 10.38 6.91
N THR A 38 8.10 11.48 6.30
CA THR A 38 8.05 12.82 6.91
C THR A 38 6.62 13.28 7.13
N GLY A 39 5.74 13.09 6.13
CA GLY A 39 4.32 13.41 6.24
C GLY A 39 3.65 12.66 7.38
N LEU A 40 3.91 11.36 7.50
CA LEU A 40 3.34 10.54 8.57
C LEU A 40 3.86 10.93 9.96
N ARG A 41 5.16 11.22 10.12
CA ARG A 41 5.69 11.74 11.39
C ARG A 41 5.06 13.08 11.78
N ARG A 42 4.88 13.98 10.81
CA ARG A 42 4.20 15.27 11.04
C ARG A 42 2.74 15.11 11.40
N ALA A 43 2.08 14.08 10.89
CA ALA A 43 0.72 13.72 11.25
C ALA A 43 0.60 12.96 12.59
N GLY A 44 1.71 12.77 13.33
CA GLY A 44 1.72 12.15 14.66
C GLY A 44 1.79 10.62 14.65
N PHE A 45 1.96 9.98 13.49
CA PHE A 45 2.16 8.54 13.43
C PHE A 45 3.54 8.16 13.99
N SER A 46 3.60 7.03 14.69
CA SER A 46 4.82 6.42 15.23
C SER A 46 4.65 4.89 15.29
N GLY A 47 5.75 4.16 15.52
CA GLY A 47 5.74 2.70 15.67
C GLY A 47 6.22 1.92 14.44
N GLY A 48 6.03 0.60 14.48
CA GLY A 48 6.81 -0.36 13.69
C GLY A 48 6.69 -0.32 12.15
N TRP A 49 5.76 0.46 11.59
CA TRP A 49 5.71 0.69 10.14
C TRP A 49 6.57 1.91 9.71
N LEU A 50 6.90 2.82 10.63
CA LEU A 50 7.55 4.12 10.36
C LEU A 50 9.07 4.12 10.62
#